data_AF-A0A2V6AQN4-F1
#
_entry.id   AF-A0A2V6AQN4-F1
#
_cell.length_a   1.000
_cell.length_b   1.000
_cell.length_c   1.000
_cell.angle_alpha   90.00
_cell.angle_beta   90.00
_cell.angle_gamma   90.00
#
_symmetry.space_group_name_H-M   'P 1'
#
loop_
_entity.id
_entity.type
_entity.pdbx_description
1 polymer ?
#
loop_
_entity_poly.entity_id
_entity_poly.type
_entity_poly.pdbx_seq_one_letter_code
_entity_poly.pdbx_strand_id
1 'polypeptide(L)'
;MDYGTNPYDPYQDEALTRRRQRINYFAWTVAILLLTGFALAAWLGSFYIFNQPERPDSYRILQRLHKVEPPKRFELTAAPAGEFLNASQLYEHYVGMGAAELAKTNAELLRNYIRNYQQVRGLVPYVVGRYTVIAVRELGPEDVFPSGMAALTGAVDSGELLMEHVYPANPEALPLMKQTLTVGLQVKLERSHDISAVIHAERLIDGRILITTVPLLYGSYTVTRGLGTFRLEPPLSLNLAAGWPLFKSQERASIEQRLAEYREKMAVSQAGSVPIPGASVSPPPAKNELVRIEQARPVAPVSTTPPVVASNEKLAKPTPRGKKGRKQKLESPAPQSTPAQAVIAQNKPVLAATPTTVASGLTPPSALNVPVATPAAASKVPDVATGAIAQRSPLAMATPVPVLSAQPAPPDSSNVALASNAGGGSWKTFAAGKMPLGRLIGTSDLNEVADRGLAGERVYLKGQFVVNFSDANKAVLRPRTTLTSKMLHFGGGSSTRIVVEFPRGYTPPPQGAVVNRDEMRPYEITEVRKQEDGQLNVFVREIMQSN
;
A
#
# COMPACT_ATOMS: atom_id res chain seq x y z
N MET A 1 -46.72 -32.11 -90.66
CA MET A 1 -45.98 -31.77 -89.42
C MET A 1 -46.43 -30.39 -89.01
N ASP A 2 -47.02 -30.32 -87.84
CA ASP A 2 -47.75 -29.17 -87.31
C ASP A 2 -46.84 -27.95 -87.10
N TYR A 3 -47.20 -26.84 -87.75
CA TYR A 3 -46.73 -25.52 -87.37
C TYR A 3 -47.60 -25.05 -86.20
N GLY A 4 -47.04 -25.10 -85.00
CA GLY A 4 -47.69 -24.67 -83.77
C GLY A 4 -48.13 -23.21 -83.86
N THR A 5 -49.45 -23.01 -83.88
CA THR A 5 -50.10 -21.74 -83.58
C THR A 5 -49.94 -21.45 -82.10
N ASN A 6 -48.93 -20.65 -81.75
CA ASN A 6 -48.87 -19.99 -80.45
C ASN A 6 -49.37 -18.54 -80.65
N PRO A 7 -50.56 -18.17 -80.16
CA PRO A 7 -51.00 -16.78 -80.21
C PRO A 7 -50.08 -15.97 -79.28
N TYR A 8 -49.29 -15.09 -79.88
CA TYR A 8 -48.57 -14.05 -79.15
C TYR A 8 -49.64 -13.07 -78.62
N ASP A 9 -49.98 -13.18 -77.34
CA ASP A 9 -50.83 -12.23 -76.62
C ASP A 9 -49.94 -11.11 -76.06
N PRO A 10 -49.92 -9.91 -76.68
CA PRO A 10 -49.05 -8.81 -76.25
C PRO A 10 -49.52 -8.15 -74.92
N TYR A 11 -50.57 -8.68 -74.26
CA TYR A 11 -51.07 -8.17 -73.00
C TYR A 11 -50.84 -9.11 -71.80
N GLN A 12 -50.14 -10.24 -71.97
CA GLN A 12 -49.91 -11.20 -70.88
C GLN A 12 -48.66 -10.89 -70.01
N ASP A 13 -47.76 -10.01 -70.45
CA ASP A 13 -46.51 -9.70 -69.74
C ASP A 13 -46.62 -8.58 -68.68
N GLU A 14 -47.79 -7.95 -68.52
CA GLU A 14 -48.04 -6.99 -67.43
C GLU A 14 -48.60 -7.64 -66.16
N ALA A 15 -48.51 -8.97 -66.03
CA ALA A 15 -48.82 -9.69 -64.81
C ALA A 15 -47.58 -9.96 -63.95
N LEU A 16 -46.52 -9.15 -64.05
CA LEU A 16 -45.67 -8.86 -62.91
C LEU A 16 -46.53 -8.13 -61.89
N THR A 17 -47.34 -8.90 -61.17
CA THR A 17 -48.00 -8.50 -59.94
C THR A 17 -46.90 -7.89 -59.06
N ARG A 18 -46.75 -6.57 -59.13
CA ARG A 18 -46.20 -5.77 -58.04
C ARG A 18 -47.12 -6.12 -56.90
N ARG A 19 -46.72 -7.15 -56.15
CA ARG A 19 -47.31 -7.51 -54.86
C ARG A 19 -47.17 -6.22 -54.08
N ARG A 20 -48.25 -5.44 -54.07
CA ARG A 20 -48.30 -4.13 -53.41
C ARG A 20 -48.22 -4.49 -51.94
N GLN A 21 -46.99 -4.66 -51.44
CA GLN A 21 -46.71 -4.94 -50.05
C GLN A 21 -47.36 -3.78 -49.31
N ARG A 22 -48.53 -4.05 -48.74
CA ARG A 22 -49.20 -3.09 -47.88
C ARG A 22 -48.29 -2.95 -46.66
N ILE A 23 -47.42 -1.96 -46.71
CA ILE A 23 -46.58 -1.58 -45.58
C ILE A 23 -47.55 -1.25 -44.46
N ASN A 24 -47.56 -2.09 -43.43
CA ASN A 24 -48.45 -1.90 -42.30
C ASN A 24 -47.87 -0.76 -41.44
N TYR A 25 -48.26 0.47 -41.77
CA TYR A 25 -47.75 1.67 -41.11
C TYR A 25 -47.96 1.63 -39.60
N PHE A 26 -49.04 1.02 -39.11
CA PHE A 26 -49.26 0.81 -37.67
C PHE A 26 -48.17 -0.07 -37.05
N ALA A 27 -47.88 -1.23 -37.64
CA ALA A 27 -46.81 -2.11 -37.16
C ALA A 27 -45.43 -1.41 -37.20
N TRP A 28 -45.17 -0.61 -38.23
CA TRP A 28 -43.95 0.19 -38.33
C TRP A 28 -43.88 1.30 -37.27
N THR A 29 -44.98 1.99 -36.96
CA THR A 29 -44.99 2.99 -35.89
C THR A 29 -44.75 2.36 -34.52
N VAL A 30 -45.33 1.19 -34.25
CA VAL A 30 -45.06 0.43 -33.01
C VAL A 30 -43.60 0.00 -32.96
N ALA A 31 -43.04 -0.51 -34.06
CA ALA A 31 -41.64 -0.89 -34.13
C ALA A 31 -40.70 0.30 -33.89
N ILE A 32 -40.99 1.46 -34.47
CA ILE A 32 -40.21 2.70 -34.26
C ILE A 32 -40.31 3.15 -32.80
N LEU A 33 -41.50 3.13 -32.19
CA LEU A 33 -41.66 3.48 -30.77
C LEU A 33 -40.87 2.54 -29.86
N LEU A 34 -40.91 1.22 -30.12
CA LEU A 34 -40.13 0.24 -29.36
C LEU A 34 -38.62 0.45 -29.54
N LEU A 35 -38.15 0.71 -30.76
CA LEU A 35 -36.75 1.01 -31.03
C LEU A 35 -36.30 2.31 -30.36
N THR A 36 -37.16 3.33 -30.36
CA THR A 36 -36.87 4.61 -29.68
C THR A 36 -36.79 4.40 -28.16
N GLY A 37 -37.73 3.64 -27.59
CA GLY A 37 -37.69 3.26 -26.18
C GLY A 37 -36.45 2.45 -25.83
N PHE A 38 -36.07 1.49 -26.68
CA PHE A 38 -34.85 0.70 -26.51
C PHE A 38 -33.58 1.56 -26.60
N ALA A 39 -33.52 2.49 -27.56
CA ALA A 39 -32.40 3.41 -27.70
C ALA A 39 -32.25 4.31 -26.46
N LEU A 40 -33.35 4.86 -25.95
CA LEU A 40 -33.34 5.63 -24.71
C LEU A 40 -32.94 4.77 -23.51
N ALA A 41 -33.47 3.56 -23.38
CA ALA A 41 -33.10 2.64 -22.30
C ALA A 41 -31.61 2.26 -22.36
N ALA A 42 -31.07 1.99 -23.55
CA ALA A 42 -29.65 1.72 -23.76
C ALA A 42 -28.78 2.94 -23.41
N TRP A 43 -29.22 4.14 -23.81
CA TRP A 43 -28.54 5.40 -23.49
C TRP A 43 -28.50 5.65 -21.98
N LEU A 44 -29.65 5.59 -21.27
CA LEU A 44 -29.71 5.74 -19.81
C LEU A 44 -28.94 4.63 -19.09
N GLY A 45 -29.07 3.39 -19.56
CA GLY A 45 -28.37 2.22 -19.00
C GLY A 45 -26.85 2.39 -19.09
N SER A 46 -26.34 2.97 -20.17
CA SER A 46 -24.91 3.28 -20.29
C SER A 46 -24.46 4.25 -19.21
N PHE A 47 -25.16 5.38 -18.99
CA PHE A 47 -24.82 6.31 -17.93
C PHE A 47 -24.86 5.66 -16.55
N TYR A 48 -25.86 4.82 -16.29
CA TYR A 48 -26.00 4.12 -15.04
C TYR A 48 -24.79 3.19 -14.77
N ILE A 49 -24.39 2.39 -15.76
CA ILE A 49 -23.30 1.42 -15.62
C ILE A 49 -21.94 2.14 -15.48
N PHE A 50 -21.64 3.11 -16.34
CA PHE A 50 -20.33 3.78 -16.35
C PHE A 50 -20.16 4.80 -15.21
N ASN A 51 -21.25 5.43 -14.74
CA ASN A 51 -21.16 6.46 -13.71
C ASN A 51 -21.19 5.91 -12.28
N GLN A 52 -21.61 4.65 -12.09
CA GLN A 52 -21.77 4.04 -10.77
C GLN A 52 -20.98 2.73 -10.63
N PRO A 53 -19.62 2.79 -10.71
CA PRO A 53 -18.78 1.60 -10.61
C PRO A 53 -18.82 0.95 -9.22
N GLU A 54 -19.35 1.62 -8.20
CA GLU A 54 -19.52 1.08 -6.84
C GLU A 54 -20.64 0.03 -6.72
N ARG A 55 -21.54 -0.05 -7.72
CA ARG A 55 -22.60 -1.07 -7.74
C ARG A 55 -22.04 -2.40 -8.24
N PRO A 56 -22.45 -3.55 -7.65
CA PRO A 56 -21.85 -4.84 -7.96
C PRO A 56 -22.06 -5.25 -9.43
N ASP A 57 -23.25 -5.02 -9.98
CA ASP A 57 -23.56 -5.35 -11.37
C ASP A 57 -22.78 -4.47 -12.35
N SER A 58 -22.76 -3.16 -12.09
CA SER A 58 -21.98 -2.20 -12.87
C SER A 58 -20.50 -2.53 -12.84
N TYR A 59 -19.93 -2.81 -11.67
CA TYR A 59 -18.51 -3.19 -11.53
C TYR A 59 -18.18 -4.45 -12.34
N ARG A 60 -19.00 -5.50 -12.26
CA ARG A 60 -18.80 -6.74 -13.01
C ARG A 60 -18.80 -6.50 -14.52
N ILE A 61 -19.72 -5.67 -15.02
CA ILE A 61 -19.77 -5.31 -16.44
C ILE A 61 -18.51 -4.52 -16.83
N LEU A 62 -18.12 -3.51 -16.04
CA LEU A 62 -16.95 -2.69 -16.32
C LEU A 62 -15.64 -3.48 -16.26
N GLN A 63 -15.55 -4.46 -15.37
CA GLN A 63 -14.42 -5.37 -15.25
C GLN A 63 -14.30 -6.25 -16.50
N ARG A 64 -15.41 -6.83 -16.99
CA ARG A 64 -15.44 -7.60 -18.25
C ARG A 64 -15.09 -6.77 -19.47
N LEU A 65 -15.41 -5.48 -19.46
CA LEU A 65 -15.06 -4.54 -20.52
C LEU A 65 -13.64 -3.97 -20.39
N HIS A 66 -12.87 -4.38 -19.37
CA HIS A 66 -11.55 -3.83 -19.03
C HIS A 66 -11.53 -2.30 -18.90
N LYS A 67 -12.63 -1.71 -18.41
CA LYS A 67 -12.80 -0.26 -18.21
C LYS A 67 -12.53 0.21 -16.79
N VAL A 68 -12.37 -0.72 -15.85
CA VAL A 68 -11.93 -0.43 -14.48
C VAL A 68 -10.47 -0.83 -14.38
N GLU A 69 -9.63 0.13 -14.02
CA GLU A 69 -8.25 -0.14 -13.67
C GLU A 69 -8.19 -0.85 -12.31
N PRO A 70 -7.34 -1.87 -12.14
CA PRO A 70 -7.08 -2.43 -10.82
C PRO A 70 -6.65 -1.33 -9.84
N PRO A 71 -6.99 -1.48 -8.54
CA PRO A 71 -6.45 -0.65 -7.48
C PRO A 71 -4.93 -0.46 -7.61
N LYS A 72 -4.48 0.79 -7.48
CA LYS A 72 -3.07 1.18 -7.66
C LYS A 72 -2.39 1.38 -6.31
N ARG A 73 -1.10 1.07 -6.28
CA ARG A 73 -0.21 1.48 -5.20
C ARG A 73 0.16 2.95 -5.37
N PHE A 74 0.04 3.71 -4.29
CA PHE A 74 0.48 5.10 -4.25
C PHE A 74 1.87 5.20 -3.63
N GLU A 75 2.64 6.20 -4.06
CA GLU A 75 3.82 6.68 -3.34
C GLU A 75 3.36 7.74 -2.31
N LEU A 76 4.13 7.93 -1.23
CA LEU A 76 3.76 8.82 -0.13
C LEU A 76 3.46 10.25 -0.59
N THR A 77 4.24 10.76 -1.56
CA THR A 77 4.08 12.10 -2.15
C THR A 77 3.07 12.16 -3.30
N ALA A 78 2.65 11.00 -3.83
CA ALA A 78 1.69 10.89 -4.93
C ALA A 78 0.30 10.48 -4.46
N ALA A 79 0.11 10.28 -3.15
CA ALA A 79 -1.17 9.95 -2.58
C ALA A 79 -2.18 11.09 -2.81
N PRO A 80 -3.48 10.75 -2.94
CA PRO A 80 -4.52 11.76 -3.12
C PRO A 80 -4.54 12.79 -1.98
N ALA A 81 -4.94 14.01 -2.30
CA ALA A 81 -5.16 15.02 -1.27
C ALA A 81 -6.27 14.54 -0.31
N GLY A 82 -5.97 14.55 0.98
CA GLY A 82 -6.88 14.06 1.98
C GLY A 82 -6.77 14.73 3.32
N GLU A 83 -7.77 14.49 4.13
CA GLU A 83 -7.89 14.94 5.51
C GLU A 83 -7.55 13.78 6.44
N PHE A 84 -6.83 14.08 7.52
CA PHE A 84 -6.43 13.06 8.49
C PHE A 84 -7.32 13.19 9.71
N LEU A 85 -8.13 12.17 9.95
CA LEU A 85 -9.15 12.15 10.99
C LEU A 85 -8.77 11.13 12.06
N ASN A 86 -8.84 11.58 13.32
CA ASN A 86 -8.68 10.69 14.47
C ASN A 86 -10.01 9.98 14.79
N ALA A 87 -9.99 9.08 15.78
CA ALA A 87 -11.14 8.25 16.09
C ALA A 87 -12.41 9.04 16.48
N SER A 88 -12.27 10.12 17.26
CA SER A 88 -13.40 10.96 17.66
C SER A 88 -13.96 11.77 16.49
N GLN A 89 -13.09 12.33 15.65
CA GLN A 89 -13.49 13.06 14.45
C GLN A 89 -14.23 12.17 13.47
N LEU A 90 -13.77 10.92 13.27
CA LEU A 90 -14.47 9.93 12.42
C LEU A 90 -15.85 9.59 12.97
N TYR A 91 -15.97 9.42 14.29
CA TYR A 91 -17.26 9.19 14.93
C TYR A 91 -18.21 10.37 14.69
N GLU A 92 -17.79 11.59 15.05
CA GLU A 92 -18.59 12.82 14.87
C GLU A 92 -19.01 13.03 13.41
N HIS A 93 -18.08 12.75 12.48
CA HIS A 93 -18.32 12.91 11.05
C HIS A 93 -19.45 12.00 10.54
N TYR A 94 -19.46 10.72 10.91
CA TYR A 94 -20.43 9.76 10.38
C TYR A 94 -21.69 9.58 11.24
N VAL A 95 -21.63 9.86 12.55
CA VAL A 95 -22.78 9.67 13.46
C VAL A 95 -23.91 10.69 13.21
N GLY A 96 -23.60 11.86 12.66
CA GLY A 96 -24.60 12.86 12.28
C GLY A 96 -25.39 12.52 11.02
N MET A 97 -24.83 11.67 10.14
CA MET A 97 -25.40 11.42 8.80
C MET A 97 -26.63 10.52 8.86
N GLY A 98 -27.72 10.92 8.18
CA GLY A 98 -28.89 10.06 8.00
C GLY A 98 -28.56 8.81 7.18
N ALA A 99 -29.40 7.77 7.24
CA ALA A 99 -29.13 6.50 6.53
C ALA A 99 -28.93 6.67 5.01
N ALA A 100 -29.72 7.52 4.36
CA ALA A 100 -29.59 7.82 2.93
C ALA A 100 -28.33 8.63 2.61
N GLU A 101 -27.94 9.54 3.50
CA GLU A 101 -26.73 10.33 3.37
C GLU A 101 -25.49 9.46 3.55
N LEU A 102 -25.45 8.63 4.59
CA LEU A 102 -24.37 7.67 4.83
C LEU A 102 -24.22 6.69 3.65
N ALA A 103 -25.33 6.19 3.09
CA ALA A 103 -25.30 5.33 1.90
C ALA A 103 -24.71 6.05 0.67
N LYS A 104 -25.06 7.33 0.47
CA LYS A 104 -24.48 8.16 -0.60
C LYS A 104 -22.99 8.41 -0.37
N THR A 105 -22.58 8.73 0.85
CA THR A 105 -21.18 8.90 1.25
C THR A 105 -20.39 7.61 1.02
N ASN A 106 -20.91 6.46 1.44
CA ASN A 106 -20.27 5.16 1.19
C ASN A 106 -20.13 4.84 -0.30
N ALA A 107 -21.14 5.16 -1.11
CA ALA A 107 -21.05 5.01 -2.55
C ALA A 107 -19.92 5.88 -3.15
N GLU A 108 -19.74 7.09 -2.64
CA GLU A 108 -18.67 8.00 -3.05
C GLU A 108 -17.29 7.53 -2.59
N LEU A 109 -17.14 7.10 -1.33
CA LEU A 109 -15.90 6.53 -0.79
C LEU A 109 -15.45 5.31 -1.61
N LEU A 110 -16.37 4.38 -1.88
CA LEU A 110 -16.08 3.17 -2.65
C LEU A 110 -15.77 3.50 -4.12
N ARG A 111 -16.51 4.44 -4.73
CA ARG A 111 -16.24 4.90 -6.09
C ARG A 111 -14.84 5.52 -6.21
N ASN A 112 -14.45 6.33 -5.23
CA ASN A 112 -13.12 6.96 -5.19
C ASN A 112 -12.03 5.90 -5.14
N TYR A 113 -12.19 4.87 -4.30
CA TYR A 113 -11.26 3.75 -4.23
C TYR A 113 -11.16 2.98 -5.56
N ILE A 114 -12.30 2.60 -6.16
CA ILE A 114 -12.34 1.85 -7.43
C ILE A 114 -11.74 2.66 -8.59
N ARG A 115 -11.93 3.98 -8.60
CA ARG A 115 -11.39 4.87 -9.64
C ARG A 115 -9.96 5.35 -9.34
N ASN A 116 -9.26 4.70 -8.41
CA ASN A 116 -7.89 5.09 -8.02
C ASN A 116 -7.78 6.58 -7.69
N TYR A 117 -8.83 7.16 -7.10
CA TYR A 117 -8.88 8.56 -6.69
C TYR A 117 -8.60 9.60 -7.80
N GLN A 118 -8.79 9.25 -9.08
CA GLN A 118 -8.54 10.17 -10.20
C GLN A 118 -9.56 11.31 -10.31
N GLN A 119 -10.73 11.17 -9.69
CA GLN A 119 -11.85 12.12 -9.79
C GLN A 119 -12.52 12.36 -8.43
N VAL A 120 -11.72 12.47 -7.38
CA VAL A 120 -12.22 12.72 -6.03
C VAL A 120 -12.86 14.09 -5.96
N ARG A 121 -14.05 14.16 -5.36
CA ARG A 121 -14.68 15.41 -4.97
C ARG A 121 -14.36 15.65 -3.51
N GLY A 122 -13.70 16.77 -3.21
CA GLY A 122 -13.27 17.08 -1.84
C GLY A 122 -12.01 16.33 -1.41
N LEU A 123 -11.88 16.10 -0.11
CA LEU A 123 -10.72 15.47 0.52
C LEU A 123 -10.99 13.99 0.79
N VAL A 124 -9.97 13.15 0.61
CA VAL A 124 -10.05 11.73 1.01
C VAL A 124 -9.88 11.61 2.52
N PRO A 125 -10.79 10.94 3.25
CA PRO A 125 -10.61 10.70 4.67
C PRO A 125 -9.56 9.62 4.94
N TYR A 126 -8.48 10.00 5.61
CA TYR A 126 -7.41 9.13 6.09
C TYR A 126 -7.48 8.96 7.60
N VAL A 127 -7.26 7.74 8.09
CA VAL A 127 -7.34 7.43 9.52
C VAL A 127 -5.99 7.60 10.20
N VAL A 128 -5.98 8.25 11.36
CA VAL A 128 -4.82 8.39 12.25
C VAL A 128 -5.15 8.03 13.68
N GLY A 129 -4.16 7.60 14.44
CA GLY A 129 -4.30 7.29 15.87
C GLY A 129 -3.79 5.91 16.24
N ARG A 130 -4.18 5.44 17.42
CA ARG A 130 -3.78 4.15 17.96
C ARG A 130 -4.99 3.23 18.06
N TYR A 131 -4.82 2.02 17.55
CA TYR A 131 -5.86 1.02 17.48
C TYR A 131 -5.32 -0.30 18.02
N THR A 132 -6.12 -0.99 18.82
CA THR A 132 -5.77 -2.33 19.31
C THR A 132 -6.51 -3.38 18.51
N VAL A 133 -5.81 -4.38 18.01
CA VAL A 133 -6.39 -5.50 17.28
C VAL A 133 -7.24 -6.34 18.24
N ILE A 134 -8.51 -6.45 17.90
CA ILE A 134 -9.53 -7.17 18.65
C ILE A 134 -9.71 -8.58 18.09
N ALA A 135 -9.76 -8.69 16.76
CA ALA A 135 -9.86 -9.95 16.05
C ALA A 135 -9.16 -9.83 14.69
N VAL A 136 -8.76 -10.98 14.16
CA VAL A 136 -8.12 -11.07 12.85
C VAL A 136 -8.76 -12.23 12.10
N ARG A 137 -9.04 -12.01 10.82
CA ARG A 137 -9.65 -12.99 9.93
C ARG A 137 -8.95 -12.99 8.58
N GLU A 138 -8.81 -14.17 7.99
CA GLU A 138 -8.37 -14.37 6.61
C GLU A 138 -9.50 -14.04 5.64
N LEU A 139 -9.16 -13.34 4.56
CA LEU A 139 -10.09 -12.98 3.50
C LEU A 139 -10.06 -14.04 2.40
N GLY A 140 -11.24 -14.42 1.93
CA GLY A 140 -11.41 -15.42 0.87
C GLY A 140 -12.06 -14.87 -0.40
N PRO A 141 -12.24 -15.70 -1.45
CA PRO A 141 -12.84 -15.29 -2.71
C PRO A 141 -14.28 -14.73 -2.59
N GLU A 142 -15.01 -15.16 -1.54
CA GLU A 142 -16.36 -14.69 -1.23
C GLU A 142 -16.39 -13.35 -0.50
N ASP A 143 -15.23 -12.80 -0.11
CA ASP A 143 -15.11 -11.50 0.53
C ASP A 143 -14.87 -10.39 -0.49
N VAL A 144 -15.16 -9.15 -0.10
CA VAL A 144 -14.97 -7.97 -0.98
C VAL A 144 -13.54 -7.90 -1.50
N PHE A 145 -12.58 -8.26 -0.66
CA PHE A 145 -11.19 -8.46 -1.04
C PHE A 145 -10.93 -9.97 -1.14
N PRO A 146 -10.58 -10.49 -2.31
CA PRO A 146 -10.51 -11.95 -2.54
C PRO A 146 -9.32 -12.63 -1.84
N SER A 147 -8.36 -11.87 -1.32
CA SER A 147 -7.20 -12.38 -0.60
C SER A 147 -6.62 -11.31 0.33
N GLY A 148 -5.98 -11.76 1.42
CA GLY A 148 -5.39 -10.92 2.45
C GLY A 148 -5.90 -11.27 3.85
N MET A 149 -5.70 -10.35 4.79
CA MET A 149 -6.25 -10.45 6.14
C MET A 149 -7.04 -9.18 6.45
N ALA A 150 -8.08 -9.27 7.27
CA ALA A 150 -8.73 -8.11 7.88
C ALA A 150 -8.57 -8.19 9.40
N ALA A 151 -8.21 -7.06 10.00
CA ALA A 151 -8.16 -6.90 11.45
C ALA A 151 -9.32 -6.03 11.90
N LEU A 152 -10.16 -6.56 12.79
CA LEU A 152 -11.09 -5.74 13.56
C LEU A 152 -10.31 -5.12 14.70
N THR A 153 -10.39 -3.80 14.82
CA THR A 153 -9.62 -3.02 15.79
C THR A 153 -10.52 -2.05 16.54
N GLY A 154 -10.20 -1.78 17.80
CA GLY A 154 -10.83 -0.74 18.61
C GLY A 154 -9.88 0.43 18.79
N ALA A 155 -10.39 1.65 18.68
CA ALA A 155 -9.58 2.83 18.99
C ALA A 155 -9.20 2.82 20.47
N VAL A 156 -7.93 3.13 20.77
CA VAL A 156 -7.41 3.19 22.15
C VAL A 156 -7.98 4.41 22.87
N ASP A 157 -8.15 5.51 22.15
CA ASP A 157 -8.53 6.80 22.70
C ASP A 157 -10.06 7.04 22.63
N SER A 158 -10.84 6.18 21.97
CA SER A 158 -12.31 6.26 21.87
C SER A 158 -12.96 4.87 21.79
N GLY A 159 -13.95 4.61 22.64
CA GLY A 159 -14.72 3.36 22.61
C GLY A 159 -15.84 3.32 21.56
N GLU A 160 -16.10 4.45 20.91
CA GLU A 160 -17.26 4.64 20.03
C GLU A 160 -16.97 4.29 18.55
N LEU A 161 -15.69 4.17 18.20
CA LEU A 161 -15.23 3.83 16.87
C LEU A 161 -14.56 2.45 16.85
N LEU A 162 -15.05 1.59 15.97
CA LEU A 162 -14.40 0.37 15.53
C LEU A 162 -13.84 0.56 14.12
N MET A 163 -12.73 -0.10 13.81
CA MET A 163 -12.12 -0.06 12.49
C MET A 163 -11.80 -1.48 12.00
N GLU A 164 -12.30 -1.82 10.82
CA GLU A 164 -11.80 -2.92 10.00
C GLU A 164 -10.62 -2.39 9.19
N HIS A 165 -9.42 -2.81 9.54
CA HIS A 165 -8.23 -2.50 8.75
C HIS A 165 -7.92 -3.69 7.83
N VAL A 166 -8.03 -3.45 6.54
CA VAL A 166 -7.81 -4.46 5.51
C VAL A 166 -6.33 -4.47 5.12
N TYR A 167 -5.75 -5.65 5.07
CA TYR A 167 -4.40 -5.90 4.61
C TYR A 167 -4.44 -6.79 3.37
N PRO A 168 -4.68 -6.22 2.17
CA PRO A 168 -4.66 -6.99 0.93
C PRO A 168 -3.25 -7.49 0.63
N ALA A 169 -3.13 -8.79 0.35
CA ALA A 169 -1.86 -9.43 0.06
C ALA A 169 -2.09 -10.71 -0.76
N ASN A 170 -1.03 -11.22 -1.38
CA ASN A 170 -1.09 -12.51 -2.07
C ASN A 170 -1.21 -13.68 -1.09
N PRO A 171 -1.79 -14.81 -1.52
CA PRO A 171 -1.92 -16.02 -0.70
C PRO A 171 -0.60 -16.51 -0.08
N GLU A 172 0.51 -16.29 -0.76
CA GLU A 172 1.86 -16.65 -0.30
C GLU A 172 2.28 -15.92 0.98
N ALA A 173 1.78 -14.71 1.22
CA ALA A 173 2.09 -13.91 2.41
C ALA A 173 1.19 -14.27 3.62
N LEU A 174 0.06 -14.96 3.40
CA LEU A 174 -0.94 -15.25 4.44
C LEU A 174 -0.39 -16.04 5.64
N PRO A 175 0.45 -17.07 5.47
CA PRO A 175 1.00 -17.81 6.62
C PRO A 175 1.79 -16.89 7.57
N LEU A 176 2.57 -15.97 7.01
CA LEU A 176 3.36 -15.00 7.79
C LEU A 176 2.46 -13.93 8.42
N MET A 177 1.45 -13.46 7.68
CA MET A 177 0.47 -12.51 8.20
C MET A 177 -0.31 -13.07 9.39
N LYS A 178 -0.71 -14.35 9.35
CA LYS A 178 -1.38 -15.01 10.48
C LYS A 178 -0.51 -15.10 11.73
N GLN A 179 0.81 -15.22 11.58
CA GLN A 179 1.75 -15.26 12.70
C GLN A 179 2.04 -13.87 13.28
N THR A 180 1.96 -12.82 12.44
CA THR A 180 2.33 -11.45 12.81
C THR A 180 1.14 -10.62 13.28
N LEU A 181 -0.02 -10.74 12.63
CA LEU A 181 -1.26 -10.06 12.99
C LEU A 181 -1.99 -10.86 14.07
N THR A 182 -1.68 -10.55 15.34
CA THR A 182 -2.29 -11.20 16.50
C THR A 182 -3.23 -10.27 17.26
N VAL A 183 -4.21 -10.86 17.94
CA VAL A 183 -5.07 -10.12 18.89
C VAL A 183 -4.22 -9.46 19.99
N GLY A 184 -4.57 -8.24 20.37
CA GLY A 184 -3.86 -7.42 21.34
C GLY A 184 -2.69 -6.61 20.76
N LEU A 185 -2.34 -6.81 19.48
CA LEU A 185 -1.34 -6.00 18.79
C LEU A 185 -1.85 -4.56 18.64
N GLN A 186 -0.99 -3.57 18.92
CA GLN A 186 -1.32 -2.17 18.62
C GLN A 186 -0.88 -1.81 17.20
N VAL A 187 -1.76 -1.11 16.51
CA VAL A 187 -1.56 -0.51 15.20
C VAL A 187 -1.58 0.99 15.39
N LYS A 188 -0.46 1.65 15.09
CA LYS A 188 -0.36 3.11 15.10
C LYS A 188 -0.36 3.58 13.66
N LEU A 189 -1.28 4.49 13.36
CA LEU A 189 -1.41 5.11 12.04
C LEU A 189 -1.00 6.58 12.17
N GLU A 190 0.11 6.94 11.54
CA GLU A 190 0.66 8.29 11.56
C GLU A 190 0.48 9.02 10.23
N ARG A 191 0.15 10.30 10.28
CA ARG A 191 -0.03 11.15 9.08
C ARG A 191 1.17 11.15 8.12
N SER A 192 2.39 11.07 8.64
CA SER A 192 3.61 11.15 7.84
C SER A 192 3.98 9.86 7.14
N HIS A 193 3.53 8.71 7.65
CA HIS A 193 3.98 7.41 7.17
C HIS A 193 2.81 6.59 6.64
N ASP A 194 1.64 6.63 7.28
CA ASP A 194 0.51 5.77 7.00
C ASP A 194 -0.61 6.52 6.30
N ILE A 195 -0.95 6.06 5.11
CA ILE A 195 -2.07 6.59 4.33
C ILE A 195 -3.08 5.46 4.20
N SER A 196 -3.96 5.37 5.20
CA SER A 196 -5.03 4.40 5.30
C SER A 196 -6.37 5.08 5.05
N ALA A 197 -6.93 4.89 3.85
CA ALA A 197 -8.15 5.55 3.42
C ALA A 197 -9.39 4.85 3.98
N VAL A 198 -10.38 5.63 4.43
CA VAL A 198 -11.72 5.11 4.71
C VAL A 198 -12.42 4.86 3.39
N ILE A 199 -12.95 3.65 3.21
CA ILE A 199 -13.69 3.26 2.00
C ILE A 199 -15.16 2.91 2.28
N HIS A 200 -15.52 2.73 3.56
CA HIS A 200 -16.87 2.45 4.01
C HIS A 200 -17.03 2.83 5.48
N ALA A 201 -18.23 3.27 5.87
CA ALA A 201 -18.62 3.51 7.25
C ALA A 201 -20.03 2.96 7.51
N GLU A 202 -20.24 2.34 8.67
CA GLU A 202 -21.50 1.76 9.09
C GLU A 202 -21.85 2.20 10.50
N ARG A 203 -23.12 2.54 10.71
CA ARG A 203 -23.66 2.76 12.04
C ARG A 203 -24.14 1.43 12.62
N LEU A 204 -23.58 1.08 13.77
CA LEU A 204 -23.94 -0.13 14.49
C LEU A 204 -25.21 0.08 15.31
N ILE A 205 -25.87 -1.02 15.65
CA ILE A 205 -27.14 -1.02 16.41
C ILE A 205 -27.00 -0.42 17.81
N ASP A 206 -25.79 -0.42 18.37
CA ASP A 206 -25.45 0.12 19.68
C ASP A 206 -24.99 1.59 19.63
N GLY A 207 -25.07 2.22 18.44
CA GLY A 207 -24.71 3.63 18.24
C GLY A 207 -23.22 3.86 17.93
N ARG A 208 -22.37 2.83 17.96
CA ARG A 208 -20.97 2.93 17.52
C ARG A 208 -20.87 3.08 16.01
N ILE A 209 -19.74 3.59 15.53
CA ILE A 209 -19.40 3.64 14.10
C ILE A 209 -18.34 2.57 13.80
N LEU A 210 -18.57 1.78 12.76
CA LEU A 210 -17.60 0.85 12.18
C LEU A 210 -17.11 1.41 10.85
N ILE A 211 -15.82 1.65 10.71
CA ILE A 211 -15.22 2.05 9.44
C ILE A 211 -14.41 0.91 8.84
N THR A 212 -14.39 0.82 7.51
CA THR A 212 -13.50 -0.06 6.76
C THR A 212 -12.43 0.77 6.08
N THR A 213 -11.17 0.38 6.29
CA THR A 213 -10.00 1.16 5.87
C THR A 213 -9.00 0.31 5.11
N VAL A 214 -8.36 0.90 4.10
CA VAL A 214 -7.37 0.22 3.27
C VAL A 214 -6.10 1.08 3.15
N PRO A 215 -4.91 0.51 3.38
CA PRO A 215 -3.65 1.20 3.16
C PRO A 215 -3.41 1.41 1.66
N LEU A 216 -3.19 2.66 1.23
CA LEU A 216 -2.97 3.01 -0.18
C LEU A 216 -1.52 2.79 -0.64
N LEU A 217 -0.59 2.72 0.32
CA LEU A 217 0.84 2.65 0.06
C LEU A 217 1.34 1.22 -0.15
N TYR A 218 0.53 0.22 0.22
CA TYR A 218 0.82 -1.22 0.10
C TYR A 218 2.29 -1.56 0.40
N GLY A 219 2.78 -1.07 1.54
CA GLY A 219 4.16 -1.25 1.96
C GLY A 219 4.42 -2.59 2.64
N SER A 220 5.62 -2.75 3.17
CA SER A 220 5.98 -3.87 4.02
C SER A 220 5.67 -3.54 5.47
N TYR A 221 5.09 -4.47 6.22
CA TYR A 221 4.81 -4.32 7.64
C TYR A 221 5.68 -5.28 8.45
N THR A 222 6.13 -4.82 9.61
CA THR A 222 6.88 -5.61 10.59
C THR A 222 6.25 -5.48 11.96
N VAL A 223 6.37 -6.51 12.78
CA VAL A 223 6.08 -6.40 14.22
C VAL A 223 7.37 -6.04 14.94
N THR A 224 7.34 -5.06 15.84
CA THR A 224 8.54 -4.53 16.53
C THR A 224 9.31 -5.56 17.34
N ARG A 225 8.70 -6.69 17.72
CA ARG A 225 9.34 -7.82 18.42
C ARG A 225 8.93 -9.21 17.87
N GLY A 226 8.30 -9.25 16.69
CA GLY A 226 7.81 -10.48 16.08
C GLY A 226 8.72 -10.98 14.96
N LEU A 227 8.58 -12.26 14.61
CA LEU A 227 9.29 -12.86 13.48
C LEU A 227 8.55 -12.50 12.18
N GLY A 228 9.21 -11.70 11.34
CA GLY A 228 8.87 -11.58 9.93
C GLY A 228 8.26 -10.25 9.48
N THR A 229 8.56 -9.93 8.23
CA THR A 229 7.98 -8.80 7.49
C THR A 229 7.10 -9.34 6.39
N PHE A 230 5.84 -8.91 6.31
CA PHE A 230 4.98 -9.23 5.16
C PHE A 230 4.79 -8.00 4.29
N ARG A 231 4.52 -8.21 3.00
CA ARG A 231 4.30 -7.14 2.04
C ARG A 231 2.85 -7.15 1.58
N LEU A 232 2.25 -5.96 1.54
CA LEU A 232 0.93 -5.79 0.98
C LEU A 232 1.01 -5.60 -0.52
N GLU A 233 -0.06 -5.98 -1.21
CA GLU A 233 -0.24 -5.75 -2.63
C GLU A 233 -1.65 -5.26 -2.91
N PRO A 234 -1.83 -4.32 -3.85
CA PRO A 234 -3.16 -3.91 -4.24
C PRO A 234 -3.93 -5.10 -4.82
N PRO A 235 -5.21 -5.27 -4.46
CA PRO A 235 -6.02 -6.36 -5.00
C PRO A 235 -6.23 -6.17 -6.51
N LEU A 236 -6.17 -7.25 -7.28
CA LEU A 236 -6.40 -7.21 -8.74
C LEU A 236 -7.87 -6.91 -9.09
N SER A 237 -8.78 -7.37 -8.25
CA SER A 237 -10.23 -7.18 -8.41
C SER A 237 -10.92 -7.22 -7.05
N LEU A 238 -12.12 -6.64 -7.00
CA LEU A 238 -12.97 -6.64 -5.82
C LEU A 238 -14.25 -7.43 -6.07
N ASN A 239 -14.74 -8.15 -5.07
CA ASN A 239 -16.04 -8.81 -5.10
C ASN A 239 -17.09 -7.96 -4.38
N LEU A 240 -17.57 -6.90 -5.02
CA LEU A 240 -18.53 -5.98 -4.39
C LEU A 240 -19.87 -6.64 -4.01
N ALA A 241 -20.18 -7.84 -4.55
CA ALA A 241 -21.37 -8.59 -4.19
C ALA A 241 -21.29 -9.22 -2.78
N ALA A 242 -20.09 -9.37 -2.21
CA ALA A 242 -19.88 -9.85 -0.84
C ALA A 242 -20.47 -8.89 0.22
N GLY A 243 -20.61 -7.61 -0.16
CA GLY A 243 -21.20 -6.57 0.66
C GLY A 243 -20.36 -6.17 1.86
N TRP A 244 -20.72 -5.02 2.43
CA TRP A 244 -20.12 -4.47 3.63
C TRP A 244 -21.02 -4.75 4.84
N PRO A 245 -20.48 -4.81 6.06
CA PRO A 245 -19.07 -4.72 6.44
C PRO A 245 -18.34 -6.06 6.19
N LEU A 246 -17.02 -6.11 6.42
CA LEU A 246 -16.25 -7.36 6.24
C LEU A 246 -16.53 -8.35 7.37
N PHE A 247 -16.55 -7.88 8.61
CA PHE A 247 -16.95 -8.64 9.79
C PHE A 247 -18.47 -8.54 9.97
N LYS A 248 -19.18 -9.61 9.61
CA LYS A 248 -20.64 -9.64 9.67
C LYS A 248 -21.15 -9.54 11.11
N SER A 249 -22.36 -9.05 11.31
CA SER A 249 -22.91 -8.75 12.63
C SER A 249 -22.86 -9.93 13.61
N GLN A 250 -23.16 -11.14 13.15
CA GLN A 250 -23.07 -12.36 13.98
C GLN A 250 -21.63 -12.69 14.38
N GLU A 251 -20.68 -12.56 13.44
CA GLU A 251 -19.26 -12.78 13.69
C GLU A 251 -18.75 -11.78 14.75
N ARG A 252 -19.09 -10.49 14.59
CA ARG A 252 -18.72 -9.44 15.54
C ARG A 252 -19.30 -9.67 16.93
N ALA A 253 -20.58 -10.01 17.04
CA ALA A 253 -21.21 -10.33 18.32
C ALA A 253 -20.48 -11.48 19.04
N SER A 254 -20.08 -12.53 18.31
CA SER A 254 -19.32 -13.66 18.88
C SER A 254 -17.91 -13.26 19.34
N ILE A 255 -17.25 -12.36 18.61
CA ILE A 255 -15.94 -11.81 18.97
C ILE A 255 -16.05 -10.99 20.25
N GLU A 256 -17.04 -10.10 20.34
CA GLU A 256 -17.26 -9.23 21.49
C GLU A 256 -17.62 -10.02 22.74
N GLN A 257 -18.49 -11.02 22.63
CA GLN A 257 -18.81 -11.93 23.73
C GLN A 257 -17.54 -12.63 24.23
N ARG A 258 -16.72 -13.19 23.33
CA ARG A 258 -15.48 -13.87 23.70
C ARG A 258 -14.53 -12.92 24.44
N LEU A 259 -14.43 -11.66 24.02
CA LEU A 259 -13.58 -10.67 24.68
C LEU A 259 -14.11 -10.28 26.06
N ALA A 260 -15.43 -10.14 26.21
CA ALA A 260 -16.04 -9.89 27.51
C ALA A 260 -15.72 -11.03 28.48
N GLU A 261 -15.90 -12.29 28.05
CA GLU A 261 -15.54 -13.47 28.83
C GLU A 261 -14.04 -13.51 29.19
N TYR A 262 -13.16 -13.17 28.25
CA TYR A 262 -11.72 -13.08 28.53
C TYR A 262 -11.40 -11.98 29.55
N ARG A 263 -12.03 -10.81 29.44
CA ARG A 263 -11.84 -9.70 30.38
C ARG A 263 -12.31 -10.08 31.79
N GLU A 264 -13.46 -10.74 31.91
CA GLU A 264 -13.97 -11.23 33.19
C GLU A 264 -13.02 -12.27 33.82
N LYS A 265 -12.56 -13.26 33.03
CA LYS A 265 -11.58 -14.26 33.51
C LYS A 265 -10.28 -13.62 33.99
N MET A 266 -9.80 -12.60 33.29
CA MET A 266 -8.59 -11.85 33.69
C MET A 266 -8.81 -11.00 34.94
N ALA A 267 -9.98 -10.37 35.08
CA ALA A 267 -10.33 -9.59 36.27
C ALA A 267 -10.44 -10.48 37.52
N VAL A 268 -11.04 -11.67 37.41
CA VAL A 268 -11.11 -12.67 38.49
C VAL A 268 -9.71 -13.17 38.86
N SER A 269 -8.82 -13.36 37.88
CA SER A 269 -7.43 -13.76 38.12
C SER A 269 -6.59 -12.66 38.80
N GLN A 270 -6.87 -11.38 38.52
CA GLN A 270 -6.20 -10.24 39.15
C GLN A 270 -6.77 -9.90 40.54
N ALA A 271 -8.05 -10.18 40.80
CA ALA A 271 -8.67 -9.99 42.12
C ALA A 271 -8.11 -10.93 43.20
N GLY A 272 -7.34 -11.96 42.83
CA GLY A 272 -6.55 -12.79 43.76
C GLY A 272 -5.22 -12.17 44.21
N SER A 273 -4.84 -11.00 43.68
CA SER A 273 -3.66 -10.24 44.11
C SER A 273 -4.07 -9.00 44.92
N VAL A 274 -3.59 -8.93 46.16
CA VAL A 274 -3.91 -7.84 47.12
C VAL A 274 -3.47 -6.49 46.55
N PRO A 275 -4.32 -5.45 46.55
CA PRO A 275 -3.96 -4.15 45.98
C PRO A 275 -3.02 -3.39 46.92
N ILE A 276 -1.90 -2.92 46.39
CA ILE A 276 -1.05 -1.90 47.04
C ILE A 276 -1.66 -0.52 46.70
N PRO A 277 -2.09 0.28 47.68
CA PRO A 277 -2.67 1.60 47.42
C PRO A 277 -1.60 2.56 46.87
N GLY A 278 -1.85 3.17 45.70
CA GLY A 278 -1.06 4.32 45.22
C GLY A 278 -0.57 4.28 43.77
N ALA A 279 -0.78 3.21 43.00
CA ALA A 279 -0.38 3.17 41.60
C ALA A 279 -1.53 3.60 40.67
N SER A 280 -1.41 4.78 40.05
CA SER A 280 -2.21 5.16 38.89
C SER A 280 -1.99 4.13 37.78
N VAL A 281 -3.00 3.30 37.50
CA VAL A 281 -2.95 2.28 36.44
C VAL A 281 -3.14 2.99 35.09
N SER A 282 -2.06 3.53 34.56
CA SER A 282 -1.94 3.66 33.10
C SER A 282 -1.84 2.24 32.53
N PRO A 283 -2.60 1.88 31.48
CA PRO A 283 -2.47 0.56 30.88
C PRO A 283 -1.01 0.32 30.48
N PRO A 284 -0.42 -0.85 30.80
CA PRO A 284 0.96 -1.13 30.45
C PRO A 284 1.14 -0.97 28.94
N PRO A 285 2.26 -0.37 28.47
CA PRO A 285 2.49 -0.20 27.04
C PRO A 285 2.42 -1.55 26.34
N ALA A 286 1.71 -1.62 25.21
CA ALA A 286 1.67 -2.83 24.41
C ALA A 286 3.09 -3.26 24.07
N LYS A 287 3.42 -4.52 24.38
CA LYS A 287 4.78 -5.02 24.24
C LYS A 287 5.21 -5.13 22.77
N ASN A 288 4.24 -5.16 21.82
CA ASN A 288 4.44 -5.32 20.38
C ASN A 288 3.55 -4.34 19.59
N GLU A 289 4.08 -3.77 18.51
CA GLU A 289 3.41 -2.82 17.61
C GLU A 289 3.66 -3.23 16.14
N LEU A 290 2.65 -3.08 15.28
CA LEU A 290 2.81 -3.25 13.84
C LEU A 290 3.24 -1.92 13.23
N VAL A 291 4.41 -1.90 12.61
CA VAL A 291 5.01 -0.69 12.01
C VAL A 291 5.30 -0.96 10.54
N ARG A 292 5.00 0.01 9.68
CA ARG A 292 5.40 -0.07 8.26
C ARG A 292 6.88 0.19 8.10
N ILE A 293 7.55 -0.63 7.30
CA ILE A 293 8.92 -0.42 6.83
C ILE A 293 8.85 0.09 5.38
N GLU A 294 9.51 1.21 5.11
CA GLU A 294 9.82 1.62 3.74
C GLU A 294 11.12 0.95 3.27
N GLN A 295 11.08 0.23 2.16
CA GLN A 295 12.29 -0.25 1.49
C GLN A 295 12.93 0.90 0.71
N ALA A 296 14.23 1.12 0.92
CA ALA A 296 15.00 2.08 0.14
C ALA A 296 14.97 1.69 -1.36
N ARG A 297 14.63 2.66 -2.22
CA ARG A 297 14.57 2.47 -3.67
C ARG A 297 15.98 2.16 -4.22
N PRO A 298 16.21 1.05 -4.95
CA PRO A 298 17.48 0.81 -5.62
C PRO A 298 17.70 1.83 -6.74
N VAL A 299 18.86 2.48 -6.76
CA VAL A 299 19.28 3.38 -7.84
C VAL A 299 19.69 2.52 -9.04
N ALA A 300 19.05 2.74 -10.19
CA ALA A 300 19.45 2.09 -11.45
C ALA A 300 20.89 2.50 -11.81
N PRO A 301 21.75 1.58 -12.28
CA PRO A 301 23.11 1.91 -12.65
C PRO A 301 23.13 2.86 -13.84
N VAL A 302 23.82 3.99 -13.67
CA VAL A 302 24.12 4.94 -14.75
C VAL A 302 25.04 4.25 -15.74
N SER A 303 24.61 4.14 -17.00
CA SER A 303 25.43 3.66 -18.12
C SER A 303 26.66 4.55 -18.28
N THR A 304 27.83 4.04 -17.92
CA THR A 304 29.12 4.68 -18.16
C THR A 304 29.47 4.56 -19.64
N THR A 305 29.50 5.69 -20.34
CA THR A 305 30.18 5.79 -21.64
C THR A 305 31.70 5.89 -21.38
N PRO A 306 32.54 5.15 -22.11
CA PRO A 306 33.99 5.18 -21.92
C PRO A 306 34.64 6.43 -22.55
N PRO A 307 35.80 6.88 -22.03
CA PRO A 307 36.46 8.11 -22.47
C PRO A 307 37.25 7.86 -23.77
N VAL A 308 37.05 8.71 -24.78
CA VAL A 308 37.88 8.72 -25.98
C VAL A 308 39.14 9.52 -25.72
N VAL A 309 40.27 8.83 -25.83
CA VAL A 309 41.64 9.33 -25.73
C VAL A 309 41.98 10.18 -26.96
N ALA A 310 42.68 11.28 -26.71
CA ALA A 310 43.18 12.23 -27.71
C ALA A 310 44.18 11.60 -28.70
N SER A 311 44.15 12.07 -29.94
CA SER A 311 45.27 11.95 -30.89
C SER A 311 45.41 13.27 -31.64
N ASN A 312 46.57 13.90 -31.51
CA ASN A 312 46.99 15.08 -32.25
C ASN A 312 47.95 14.64 -33.36
N GLU A 313 47.74 15.07 -34.61
CA GLU A 313 48.84 15.53 -35.49
C GLU A 313 48.37 16.33 -36.74
N LYS A 314 48.72 17.63 -36.71
CA LYS A 314 49.27 18.55 -37.75
C LYS A 314 48.65 18.85 -39.14
N LEU A 315 48.77 20.16 -39.43
CA LEU A 315 48.85 20.92 -40.71
C LEU A 315 47.52 21.16 -41.48
N ALA A 316 47.13 22.35 -41.98
CA ALA A 316 47.78 23.64 -42.21
C ALA A 316 46.74 24.80 -42.28
N LYS A 317 47.22 26.04 -42.15
CA LYS A 317 46.53 27.37 -42.20
C LYS A 317 46.17 27.73 -43.69
N PRO A 318 45.19 28.62 -44.05
CA PRO A 318 45.22 30.05 -43.71
C PRO A 318 43.90 30.82 -43.44
N THR A 319 44.10 31.92 -42.69
CA THR A 319 43.24 33.08 -42.32
C THR A 319 42.77 33.93 -43.53
N PRO A 320 41.74 34.82 -43.43
CA PRO A 320 41.94 36.16 -42.81
C PRO A 320 40.74 36.90 -42.15
N ARG A 321 41.09 37.89 -41.30
CA ARG A 321 40.46 39.20 -40.95
C ARG A 321 38.99 39.22 -40.45
N GLY A 322 38.57 39.88 -39.36
CA GLY A 322 39.15 40.91 -38.49
C GLY A 322 38.25 42.16 -38.42
N LYS A 323 37.68 42.49 -37.23
CA LYS A 323 37.35 43.82 -36.63
C LYS A 323 36.12 43.75 -35.69
N LYS A 324 36.29 43.97 -34.37
CA LYS A 324 35.94 45.18 -33.58
C LYS A 324 34.48 45.62 -33.80
N GLY A 325 33.55 45.64 -32.85
CA GLY A 325 33.59 45.79 -31.39
C GLY A 325 32.86 47.09 -31.00
N ARG A 326 31.77 47.05 -30.22
CA ARG A 326 31.40 48.10 -29.25
C ARG A 326 30.24 47.68 -28.35
N LYS A 327 30.42 47.93 -27.05
CA LYS A 327 29.45 47.83 -25.95
C LYS A 327 28.56 49.09 -25.89
N GLN A 328 27.47 48.97 -25.13
CA GLN A 328 26.66 49.97 -24.38
C GLN A 328 25.19 49.96 -24.81
N LYS A 329 24.19 50.09 -23.94
CA LYS A 329 24.07 50.17 -22.47
C LYS A 329 22.55 50.07 -22.17
N LEU A 330 22.24 49.60 -20.96
CA LEU A 330 20.95 49.58 -20.25
C LEU A 330 19.97 50.72 -20.58
N GLU A 331 18.67 50.40 -20.64
CA GLU A 331 17.63 50.99 -19.77
C GLU A 331 16.31 50.17 -19.80
N SER A 332 15.78 49.88 -18.59
CA SER A 332 14.37 49.52 -18.27
C SER A 332 13.74 50.76 -17.59
N PRO A 333 12.40 50.93 -17.37
CA PRO A 333 11.34 49.91 -17.21
C PRO A 333 9.90 50.25 -17.77
N ALA A 334 9.00 49.24 -17.64
CA ALA A 334 7.51 49.10 -17.50
C ALA A 334 6.54 50.34 -17.53
N PRO A 335 5.18 50.24 -17.61
CA PRO A 335 4.29 49.09 -17.32
C PRO A 335 2.96 48.92 -18.15
N GLN A 336 2.25 47.81 -17.85
CA GLN A 336 0.77 47.57 -17.83
C GLN A 336 -0.13 47.84 -19.06
N SER A 337 -0.82 46.79 -19.53
CA SER A 337 -2.30 46.66 -19.42
C SER A 337 -2.84 45.41 -20.13
N THR A 338 -3.56 44.54 -19.41
CA THR A 338 -4.63 43.69 -19.95
C THR A 338 -5.90 44.56 -20.02
N PRO A 339 -6.85 44.35 -20.97
CA PRO A 339 -7.92 43.39 -20.69
C PRO A 339 -8.58 42.71 -21.91
N ALA A 340 -9.40 41.71 -21.56
CA ALA A 340 -10.69 41.33 -22.16
C ALA A 340 -10.75 40.30 -23.31
N GLN A 341 -11.62 39.33 -23.02
CA GLN A 341 -12.14 38.23 -23.83
C GLN A 341 -12.96 38.74 -25.03
N ALA A 342 -13.00 37.92 -26.08
CA ALA A 342 -14.03 37.97 -27.11
C ALA A 342 -14.66 36.58 -27.30
N VAL A 343 -15.93 36.64 -27.69
CA VAL A 343 -17.01 35.66 -27.58
C VAL A 343 -17.40 35.20 -28.99
N ILE A 344 -17.64 33.90 -29.17
CA ILE A 344 -18.58 33.20 -30.10
C ILE A 344 -18.52 33.49 -31.62
N ALA A 345 -18.36 32.43 -32.44
CA ALA A 345 -19.18 32.10 -33.65
C ALA A 345 -18.67 30.76 -34.28
N GLN A 346 -19.47 29.68 -34.28
CA GLN A 346 -20.37 29.19 -35.35
C GLN A 346 -19.81 27.96 -36.15
N ASN A 347 -20.49 26.81 -35.97
CA ASN A 347 -20.97 25.78 -36.94
C ASN A 347 -20.43 25.86 -38.40
N LYS A 348 -20.17 24.80 -39.20
CA LYS A 348 -20.63 23.38 -39.31
C LYS A 348 -19.75 22.64 -40.40
N PRO A 349 -20.06 21.42 -40.94
CA PRO A 349 -19.11 20.30 -41.07
C PRO A 349 -18.77 19.88 -42.53
N VAL A 350 -17.88 18.91 -42.72
CA VAL A 350 -17.81 18.11 -43.98
C VAL A 350 -17.53 16.64 -43.68
N LEU A 351 -18.42 15.79 -44.19
CA LEU A 351 -18.33 14.34 -44.36
C LEU A 351 -17.58 14.01 -45.66
N ALA A 352 -16.80 12.92 -45.68
CA ALA A 352 -16.63 12.07 -46.85
C ALA A 352 -16.25 10.64 -46.44
N ALA A 353 -17.14 9.69 -46.73
CA ALA A 353 -16.91 8.24 -46.76
C ALA A 353 -16.24 7.85 -48.09
N THR A 354 -15.55 6.72 -48.31
CA THR A 354 -15.93 5.28 -48.42
C THR A 354 -14.73 4.55 -49.11
N PRO A 355 -14.70 3.23 -49.46
CA PRO A 355 -15.44 2.03 -49.01
C PRO A 355 -14.57 0.73 -48.79
N THR A 356 -15.16 -0.20 -48.02
CA THR A 356 -15.29 -1.68 -48.17
C THR A 356 -14.15 -2.58 -48.73
N THR A 357 -13.84 -3.67 -48.01
CA THR A 357 -13.86 -5.05 -48.56
C THR A 357 -14.21 -6.07 -47.46
N VAL A 358 -15.17 -6.94 -47.78
CA VAL A 358 -15.74 -8.03 -46.99
C VAL A 358 -15.20 -9.35 -47.54
N ALA A 359 -14.92 -10.32 -46.66
CA ALA A 359 -14.98 -11.74 -47.03
C ALA A 359 -15.64 -12.53 -45.89
N SER A 360 -16.79 -13.12 -46.20
CA SER A 360 -17.55 -14.06 -45.37
C SER A 360 -17.78 -15.36 -46.15
N GLY A 361 -17.83 -16.48 -45.43
CA GLY A 361 -18.34 -17.79 -45.85
C GLY A 361 -17.57 -18.91 -45.13
N LEU A 362 -18.13 -19.95 -44.51
CA LEU A 362 -19.47 -20.55 -44.50
C LEU A 362 -19.65 -21.42 -43.21
N THR A 363 -20.89 -21.56 -42.74
CA THR A 363 -21.42 -22.53 -41.73
C THR A 363 -21.92 -23.84 -42.40
N PRO A 364 -22.59 -24.82 -41.73
CA PRO A 364 -22.31 -25.68 -40.56
C PRO A 364 -22.44 -27.21 -40.92
N PRO A 365 -22.55 -28.16 -39.95
CA PRO A 365 -23.87 -28.76 -39.71
C PRO A 365 -24.24 -29.18 -38.25
N SER A 366 -25.56 -29.19 -38.01
CA SER A 366 -26.40 -29.85 -36.97
C SER A 366 -26.22 -31.40 -36.90
N ALA A 367 -26.63 -32.22 -35.91
CA ALA A 367 -27.56 -32.12 -34.76
C ALA A 367 -27.47 -33.36 -33.80
N LEU A 368 -28.07 -33.20 -32.59
CA LEU A 368 -28.85 -34.16 -31.75
C LEU A 368 -28.18 -35.36 -31.03
N ASN A 369 -28.11 -35.33 -29.68
CA ASN A 369 -29.13 -35.95 -28.80
C ASN A 369 -28.86 -35.77 -27.29
N VAL A 370 -29.95 -35.57 -26.54
CA VAL A 370 -30.09 -35.48 -25.07
C VAL A 370 -30.48 -36.88 -24.52
N PRO A 371 -30.27 -37.20 -23.24
CA PRO A 371 -31.45 -37.29 -22.36
C PRO A 371 -31.28 -36.66 -20.97
N VAL A 372 -32.45 -36.28 -20.46
CA VAL A 372 -32.83 -35.64 -19.19
C VAL A 372 -32.86 -36.64 -18.03
N ALA A 373 -32.57 -36.20 -16.79
CA ALA A 373 -33.34 -36.53 -15.58
C ALA A 373 -32.88 -35.77 -14.31
N THR A 374 -33.80 -35.03 -13.70
CA THR A 374 -33.96 -34.71 -12.25
C THR A 374 -35.32 -35.37 -11.86
N PRO A 375 -35.79 -35.54 -10.59
CA PRO A 375 -35.26 -35.08 -9.28
C PRO A 375 -35.47 -36.03 -8.05
N ALA A 376 -35.05 -35.52 -6.87
CA ALA A 376 -35.71 -35.57 -5.55
C ALA A 376 -35.26 -36.54 -4.41
N ALA A 377 -34.91 -35.90 -3.27
CA ALA A 377 -35.39 -36.06 -1.88
C ALA A 377 -35.16 -37.35 -1.03
N ALA A 378 -34.72 -37.08 0.22
CA ALA A 378 -35.26 -37.55 1.52
C ALA A 378 -34.33 -38.31 2.48
N SER A 379 -34.38 -37.81 3.73
CA SER A 379 -33.92 -38.27 5.04
C SER A 379 -34.01 -39.77 5.38
N LYS A 380 -33.11 -40.29 6.24
CA LYS A 380 -33.38 -40.63 7.67
C LYS A 380 -32.18 -41.24 8.42
N VAL A 381 -32.22 -41.02 9.73
CA VAL A 381 -31.43 -41.50 10.89
C VAL A 381 -31.39 -43.05 11.01
N PRO A 382 -30.53 -43.65 11.86
CA PRO A 382 -30.98 -43.92 13.25
C PRO A 382 -29.92 -43.76 14.37
N ASP A 383 -30.49 -43.49 15.56
CA ASP A 383 -29.95 -43.57 16.93
C ASP A 383 -29.44 -44.96 17.32
N VAL A 384 -28.58 -45.02 18.35
CA VAL A 384 -28.82 -45.72 19.65
C VAL A 384 -27.50 -45.83 20.45
N ALA A 385 -27.68 -45.60 21.76
CA ALA A 385 -26.68 -45.39 22.79
C ALA A 385 -26.11 -46.66 23.46
N THR A 386 -25.04 -46.45 24.26
CA THR A 386 -24.95 -46.73 25.72
C THR A 386 -23.71 -47.52 26.18
N GLY A 387 -22.99 -46.94 27.15
CA GLY A 387 -22.23 -47.64 28.20
C GLY A 387 -20.71 -47.67 28.02
N ALA A 388 -19.85 -47.61 29.04
CA ALA A 388 -19.95 -47.30 30.46
C ALA A 388 -18.49 -47.30 31.02
N ILE A 389 -18.17 -46.33 31.88
CA ILE A 389 -17.34 -46.41 33.11
C ILE A 389 -15.89 -46.95 33.07
N ALA A 390 -14.98 -46.18 33.72
CA ALA A 390 -13.80 -46.55 34.56
C ALA A 390 -12.49 -45.88 34.10
N GLN A 391 -12.02 -44.81 34.76
CA GLN A 391 -11.20 -44.74 36.00
C GLN A 391 -9.67 -44.70 35.78
N ARG A 392 -9.08 -43.58 36.25
CA ARG A 392 -7.77 -43.39 36.94
C ARG A 392 -6.43 -43.47 36.15
N SER A 393 -5.77 -42.31 36.09
CA SER A 393 -4.30 -42.06 36.01
C SER A 393 -3.49 -42.85 37.08
N PRO A 394 -2.14 -43.07 36.99
CA PRO A 394 -1.11 -42.04 36.71
C PRO A 394 0.31 -42.45 36.16
N LEU A 395 1.16 -41.40 35.98
CA LEU A 395 2.64 -41.32 36.06
C LEU A 395 3.58 -41.79 34.90
N ALA A 396 4.26 -40.78 34.31
CA ALA A 396 5.68 -40.61 33.99
C ALA A 396 6.52 -41.73 33.31
N MET A 397 7.18 -41.41 32.19
CA MET A 397 8.66 -41.44 32.03
C MET A 397 9.12 -40.91 30.66
N ALA A 398 10.38 -40.47 30.61
CA ALA A 398 11.01 -39.63 29.60
C ALA A 398 11.85 -40.40 28.54
N THR A 399 12.21 -39.65 27.48
CA THR A 399 13.34 -39.80 26.51
C THR A 399 13.29 -40.91 25.43
N PRO A 400 14.05 -40.82 24.32
CA PRO A 400 14.59 -39.66 23.58
C PRO A 400 14.40 -39.72 22.03
N VAL A 401 14.67 -38.60 21.36
CA VAL A 401 14.70 -38.37 19.90
C VAL A 401 15.97 -38.96 19.26
N PRO A 402 15.93 -39.63 18.09
CA PRO A 402 17.13 -40.04 17.37
C PRO A 402 17.68 -38.92 16.48
N VAL A 403 18.97 -38.63 16.66
CA VAL A 403 19.79 -37.69 15.89
C VAL A 403 20.26 -38.39 14.61
N LEU A 404 20.09 -37.74 13.44
CA LEU A 404 20.74 -38.13 12.19
C LEU A 404 21.83 -37.11 11.82
N SER A 405 23.00 -37.63 11.47
CA SER A 405 24.25 -36.90 11.18
C SER A 405 24.21 -36.03 9.93
N ALA A 406 24.99 -34.94 9.97
CA ALA A 406 25.18 -33.95 8.93
C ALA A 406 26.01 -34.47 7.73
N GLN A 407 25.61 -34.06 6.53
CA GLN A 407 26.35 -34.20 5.26
C GLN A 407 26.53 -32.78 4.66
N PRO A 408 27.69 -32.40 4.08
CA PRO A 408 27.99 -31.02 3.72
C PRO A 408 27.47 -30.63 2.33
N ALA A 409 27.02 -29.38 2.17
CA ALA A 409 26.63 -28.77 0.90
C ALA A 409 27.68 -27.72 0.43
N PRO A 410 27.88 -27.56 -0.89
CA PRO A 410 29.02 -26.88 -1.53
C PRO A 410 28.95 -25.33 -1.47
N PRO A 411 30.08 -24.63 -1.71
CA PRO A 411 30.16 -23.17 -1.67
C PRO A 411 29.63 -22.54 -2.96
N ASP A 412 29.37 -21.22 -2.89
CA ASP A 412 29.12 -20.29 -4.01
C ASP A 412 27.66 -19.92 -4.32
N SER A 413 27.15 -18.94 -3.57
CA SER A 413 26.60 -17.69 -4.14
C SER A 413 26.19 -16.74 -3.01
N SER A 414 27.14 -15.95 -2.50
CA SER A 414 26.85 -14.88 -1.54
C SER A 414 27.04 -13.53 -2.20
N ASN A 415 25.96 -12.94 -2.72
CA ASN A 415 25.87 -11.50 -2.93
C ASN A 415 24.43 -11.05 -2.70
N VAL A 416 24.31 -10.00 -1.90
CA VAL A 416 23.09 -9.24 -1.54
C VAL A 416 22.28 -9.80 -0.37
N ALA A 417 22.73 -9.48 0.85
CA ALA A 417 21.88 -9.44 2.06
C ALA A 417 22.14 -8.13 2.82
N LEU A 418 21.18 -7.20 2.76
CA LEU A 418 21.03 -6.02 3.63
C LEU A 418 19.53 -5.93 3.98
N ALA A 419 19.06 -5.72 5.20
CA ALA A 419 19.61 -5.76 6.55
C ALA A 419 18.37 -5.94 7.47
N SER A 420 18.42 -6.85 8.44
CA SER A 420 17.31 -7.16 9.36
C SER A 420 17.49 -6.48 10.72
N ASN A 421 16.46 -5.76 11.17
CA ASN A 421 16.36 -5.19 12.51
C ASN A 421 15.82 -6.21 13.53
N ALA A 422 16.68 -7.07 14.08
CA ALA A 422 16.46 -7.71 15.40
C ALA A 422 17.73 -8.46 15.83
N GLY A 423 18.41 -7.93 16.84
CA GLY A 423 19.65 -8.47 17.42
C GLY A 423 20.85 -8.22 16.52
N GLY A 424 21.86 -7.49 17.00
CA GLY A 424 23.08 -7.00 16.32
C GLY A 424 23.14 -7.10 14.78
N GLY A 425 23.38 -6.00 14.07
CA GLY A 425 23.32 -6.10 12.62
C GLY A 425 24.38 -7.04 12.04
N SER A 426 23.95 -7.80 11.03
CA SER A 426 24.76 -8.76 10.31
C SER A 426 25.50 -8.07 9.17
N TRP A 427 26.41 -7.16 9.50
CA TRP A 427 27.32 -6.55 8.52
C TRP A 427 28.74 -7.08 8.71
N LYS A 428 29.53 -7.03 7.64
CA LYS A 428 30.92 -7.47 7.66
C LYS A 428 31.74 -6.52 8.54
N THR A 429 32.50 -7.08 9.47
CA THR A 429 33.51 -6.35 10.23
C THR A 429 34.88 -6.52 9.60
N PHE A 430 35.75 -5.54 9.80
CA PHE A 430 37.08 -5.46 9.21
C PHE A 430 38.13 -5.37 10.30
N ALA A 431 39.32 -5.90 10.02
CA ALA A 431 40.50 -5.62 10.82
C ALA A 431 40.86 -4.13 10.69
N ALA A 432 41.57 -3.59 11.69
CA ALA A 432 41.99 -2.19 11.68
C ALA A 432 42.76 -1.85 10.39
N GLY A 433 42.36 -0.76 9.72
CA GLY A 433 42.95 -0.32 8.46
C GLY A 433 42.60 -1.18 7.23
N LYS A 434 41.77 -2.22 7.36
CA LYS A 434 41.31 -3.08 6.24
C LYS A 434 39.87 -2.81 5.83
N MET A 435 39.32 -1.66 6.20
CA MET A 435 37.98 -1.24 5.79
C MET A 435 37.96 -0.81 4.31
N PRO A 436 36.79 -0.85 3.65
CA PRO A 436 36.62 -0.34 2.30
C PRO A 436 37.02 1.13 2.18
N LEU A 437 37.39 1.56 0.97
CA LEU A 437 37.68 2.98 0.71
C LEU A 437 36.43 3.83 0.91
N GLY A 438 36.59 4.95 1.59
CA GLY A 438 35.54 5.92 1.88
C GLY A 438 36.12 7.20 2.46
N ARG A 439 35.28 8.23 2.55
CA ARG A 439 35.69 9.56 3.01
C ARG A 439 35.72 9.62 4.52
N LEU A 440 36.87 9.96 5.09
CA LEU A 440 37.03 10.09 6.53
C LEU A 440 36.75 11.54 6.97
N ILE A 441 35.84 11.73 7.92
CA ILE A 441 35.43 13.04 8.42
C ILE A 441 35.53 13.14 9.94
N GLY A 442 35.74 14.37 10.42
CA GLY A 442 35.69 14.69 11.84
C GLY A 442 34.31 15.15 12.30
N THR A 443 34.18 15.43 13.59
CA THR A 443 32.91 15.93 14.17
C THR A 443 32.54 17.33 13.73
N SER A 444 33.50 18.14 13.23
CA SER A 444 33.27 19.47 12.66
C SER A 444 32.51 19.42 11.34
N ASP A 445 32.71 18.36 10.57
CA ASP A 445 32.25 18.26 9.19
C ASP A 445 30.86 17.61 9.10
N LEU A 446 30.31 17.17 10.24
CA LEU A 446 29.02 16.51 10.35
C LEU A 446 27.85 17.40 9.91
N ASN A 447 27.95 18.72 10.09
CA ASN A 447 26.93 19.67 9.62
C ASN A 447 26.88 19.74 8.08
N GLU A 448 28.03 19.72 7.40
CA GLU A 448 28.06 19.68 5.93
C GLU A 448 27.47 18.37 5.39
N VAL A 449 27.72 17.25 6.08
CA VAL A 449 27.10 15.96 5.74
C VAL A 449 25.59 15.95 6.02
N ALA A 450 25.12 16.67 7.04
CA ALA A 450 23.69 16.82 7.30
C ALA A 450 22.98 17.59 6.18
N ASP A 451 23.61 18.65 5.65
CA ASP A 451 23.02 19.50 4.62
C ASP A 451 23.11 18.88 3.21
N ARG A 452 24.18 18.13 2.90
CA ARG A 452 24.38 17.47 1.60
C ARG A 452 23.85 16.05 1.52
N GLY A 453 23.62 15.40 2.67
CA GLY A 453 23.35 13.97 2.75
C GLY A 453 24.56 13.10 2.39
N LEU A 454 24.42 11.78 2.53
CA LEU A 454 25.52 10.84 2.29
C LEU A 454 25.78 10.55 0.79
N ALA A 455 24.91 11.02 -0.12
CA ALA A 455 25.04 10.94 -1.59
C ALA A 455 25.48 9.56 -2.16
N GLY A 456 25.30 8.46 -1.42
CA GLY A 456 25.78 7.13 -1.79
C GLY A 456 27.28 6.88 -1.54
N GLU A 457 28.01 7.85 -0.99
CA GLU A 457 29.41 7.72 -0.58
C GLU A 457 29.51 7.06 0.79
N ARG A 458 30.50 6.17 0.97
CA ARG A 458 30.84 5.63 2.29
C ARG A 458 31.59 6.69 3.07
N VAL A 459 31.00 7.14 4.17
CA VAL A 459 31.59 8.15 5.03
C VAL A 459 31.94 7.54 6.39
N TYR A 460 33.16 7.79 6.84
CA TYR A 460 33.71 7.29 8.08
C TYR A 460 33.89 8.42 9.09
N LEU A 461 33.45 8.21 10.33
CA LEU A 461 33.55 9.17 11.42
C LEU A 461 34.74 8.84 12.33
N LYS A 462 35.68 9.78 12.44
CA LYS A 462 36.75 9.79 13.45
C LYS A 462 36.49 10.84 14.52
N GLY A 463 37.04 10.61 15.71
CA GLY A 463 36.94 11.54 16.83
C GLY A 463 37.01 10.87 18.19
N GLN A 464 37.01 11.70 19.23
CA GLN A 464 36.92 11.26 20.60
C GLN A 464 35.51 11.47 21.12
N PHE A 465 34.96 10.44 21.75
CA PHE A 465 33.58 10.41 22.18
C PHE A 465 33.46 9.94 23.62
N VAL A 466 32.45 10.44 24.33
CA VAL A 466 32.06 9.96 25.66
C VAL A 466 30.74 9.22 25.55
N VAL A 467 30.68 8.01 26.11
CA VAL A 467 29.47 7.20 26.13
C VAL A 467 28.51 7.77 27.18
N ASN A 468 27.37 8.27 26.74
CA ASN A 468 26.35 8.80 27.64
C ASN A 468 25.32 7.73 28.04
N PHE A 469 25.05 6.77 27.15
CA PHE A 469 24.18 5.64 27.42
C PHE A 469 24.67 4.42 26.64
N SER A 470 24.58 3.24 27.22
CA SER A 470 24.92 1.97 26.58
C SER A 470 23.77 1.00 26.84
N ASP A 471 23.34 0.32 25.78
CA ASP A 471 22.32 -0.73 25.77
C ASP A 471 22.96 -2.04 25.23
N ALA A 472 22.20 -3.12 25.11
CA ALA A 472 22.69 -4.44 24.72
C ALA A 472 23.48 -4.47 23.39
N ASN A 473 23.09 -3.68 22.37
CA ASN A 473 23.75 -3.62 21.06
C ASN A 473 23.92 -2.19 20.51
N LYS A 474 23.65 -1.15 21.33
CA LYS A 474 23.69 0.24 20.89
C LYS A 474 24.33 1.11 21.97
N ALA A 475 25.04 2.16 21.57
CA ALA A 475 25.51 3.19 22.50
C ALA A 475 25.24 4.59 21.96
N VAL A 476 24.85 5.49 22.86
CA VAL A 476 24.70 6.91 22.57
C VAL A 476 25.94 7.64 23.04
N LEU A 477 26.66 8.23 22.10
CA LEU A 477 27.89 8.95 22.31
C LEU A 477 27.71 10.46 22.13
N ARG A 478 28.55 11.24 22.82
CA ARG A 478 28.71 12.68 22.60
C ARG A 478 30.15 13.01 22.21
N PRO A 479 30.37 13.90 21.22
CA PRO A 479 31.70 14.40 20.90
C PRO A 479 32.37 15.03 22.13
N ARG A 480 33.62 14.67 22.38
CA ARG A 480 34.44 15.32 23.40
C ARG A 480 35.12 16.52 22.76
N THR A 481 34.56 17.71 22.95
CA THR A 481 35.13 18.94 22.38
C THR A 481 36.41 19.32 23.14
N THR A 482 37.52 19.49 22.43
CA THR A 482 38.75 20.05 23.00
C THR A 482 38.62 21.56 23.10
N LEU A 483 39.22 22.18 24.12
CA LEU A 483 39.10 23.60 24.44
C LEU A 483 39.32 24.56 23.25
N THR A 484 40.15 24.17 22.28
CA THR A 484 40.42 24.92 21.05
C THR A 484 39.18 25.10 20.16
N SER A 485 38.21 24.18 20.21
CA SER A 485 36.99 24.21 19.38
C SER A 485 35.85 25.05 19.98
N LYS A 486 35.93 25.43 21.27
CA LYS A 486 34.96 26.32 21.93
C LYS A 486 35.16 27.80 21.60
N MET A 487 36.36 28.22 21.19
CA MET A 487 36.65 29.63 20.92
C MET A 487 36.39 30.08 19.48
N LEU A 488 36.28 29.16 18.51
CA LEU A 488 36.00 29.51 17.11
C LEU A 488 34.51 29.52 16.73
N HIS A 489 33.61 29.01 17.57
CA HIS A 489 32.17 28.96 17.28
C HIS A 489 31.40 29.93 18.17
N PHE A 490 31.32 31.20 17.76
CA PHE A 490 30.41 32.18 18.35
C PHE A 490 28.97 31.84 17.94
N GLY A 491 28.18 31.31 18.88
CA GLY A 491 26.71 31.28 18.80
C GLY A 491 26.11 29.90 18.52
N GLY A 492 25.37 29.37 19.51
CA GLY A 492 24.41 28.26 19.34
C GLY A 492 25.03 26.87 19.29
N GLY A 493 25.27 26.25 20.46
CA GLY A 493 25.79 24.89 20.54
C GLY A 493 24.81 23.86 19.97
N SER A 494 25.01 23.45 18.71
CA SER A 494 24.34 22.30 18.11
C SER A 494 24.73 21.04 18.88
N SER A 495 23.87 20.58 19.77
CA SER A 495 24.06 19.36 20.56
C SER A 495 24.11 18.17 19.60
N THR A 496 25.32 17.64 19.35
CA THR A 496 25.48 16.48 18.46
C THR A 496 25.33 15.19 19.27
N ARG A 497 24.38 14.34 18.90
CA ARG A 497 24.15 13.01 19.48
C ARG A 497 24.52 11.96 18.44
N ILE A 498 25.45 11.07 18.79
CA ILE A 498 25.89 9.98 17.93
C ILE A 498 25.30 8.68 18.46
N VAL A 499 24.57 7.93 17.65
CA VAL A 499 24.00 6.63 18.00
C VAL A 499 24.78 5.57 17.25
N VAL A 500 25.56 4.78 17.98
CA VAL A 500 26.37 3.68 17.47
C VAL A 500 25.60 2.37 17.59
N GLU A 501 25.55 1.59 16.52
CA GLU A 501 25.11 0.21 16.54
C GLU A 501 26.29 -0.76 16.47
N PHE A 502 26.27 -1.80 17.29
CA PHE A 502 27.32 -2.81 17.37
C PHE A 502 26.89 -4.15 16.73
N PRO A 503 27.83 -4.89 16.12
CA PRO A 503 27.54 -6.20 15.53
C PRO A 503 27.27 -7.24 16.64
N ARG A 504 26.65 -8.39 16.28
CA ARG A 504 26.36 -9.46 17.24
C ARG A 504 27.64 -9.96 17.91
N GLY A 505 27.59 -10.11 19.24
CA GLY A 505 28.71 -10.60 20.04
C GLY A 505 29.71 -9.51 20.47
N TYR A 506 29.51 -8.26 20.04
CA TYR A 506 30.30 -7.13 20.49
C TYR A 506 29.70 -6.53 21.76
N THR A 507 30.50 -6.34 22.80
CA THR A 507 30.07 -5.68 24.05
C THR A 507 30.24 -4.16 23.91
N PRO A 508 29.15 -3.39 23.92
CA PRO A 508 29.25 -1.94 23.83
C PRO A 508 30.04 -1.35 25.01
N PRO A 509 30.82 -0.27 24.81
CA PRO A 509 31.56 0.36 25.89
C PRO A 509 30.63 0.85 27.02
N PRO A 510 31.01 0.69 28.30
CA PRO A 510 30.13 1.05 29.41
C PRO A 510 29.84 2.55 29.46
N GLN A 511 28.73 2.92 30.08
CA GLN A 511 28.37 4.33 30.28
C GLN A 511 29.49 5.08 31.01
N GLY A 512 29.83 6.27 30.52
CA GLY A 512 30.92 7.10 31.02
C GLY A 512 32.29 6.79 30.41
N ALA A 513 32.44 5.69 29.65
CA ALA A 513 33.69 5.38 28.98
C ALA A 513 34.01 6.39 27.86
N VAL A 514 35.31 6.62 27.66
CA VAL A 514 35.81 7.45 26.56
C VAL A 514 36.25 6.53 25.43
N VAL A 515 35.67 6.71 24.26
CA VAL A 515 35.97 5.95 23.05
C VAL A 515 36.74 6.85 22.08
N ASN A 516 37.91 6.40 21.65
CA ASN A 516 38.70 7.09 20.65
C ASN A 516 38.61 6.35 19.31
N ARG A 517 38.32 7.07 18.24
CA ARG A 517 38.21 6.55 16.87
C ARG A 517 39.18 7.29 15.97
N ASP A 518 40.18 6.57 15.51
CA ASP A 518 41.21 7.06 14.60
C ASP A 518 40.91 6.65 13.15
N GLU A 519 41.87 6.88 12.26
CA GLU A 519 41.74 6.59 10.83
C GLU A 519 41.74 5.08 10.53
N MET A 520 42.29 4.27 11.43
CA MET A 520 42.35 2.81 11.28
C MET A 520 41.11 2.11 11.86
N ARG A 521 40.40 2.77 12.80
CA ARG A 521 39.21 2.25 13.48
C ARG A 521 38.06 3.28 13.54
N PRO A 522 37.60 3.87 12.42
CA PRO A 522 36.49 4.80 12.47
C PRO A 522 35.14 4.07 12.55
N TYR A 523 34.07 4.84 12.80
CA TYR A 523 32.71 4.35 12.62
C TYR A 523 32.22 4.60 11.19
N GLU A 524 31.35 3.76 10.64
CA GLU A 524 30.70 4.05 9.36
C GLU A 524 29.40 4.80 9.59
N ILE A 525 29.22 5.95 8.95
CA ILE A 525 28.00 6.76 9.06
C ILE A 525 26.94 6.13 8.16
N THR A 526 25.82 5.75 8.76
CA THR A 526 24.66 5.21 8.04
C THR A 526 23.64 6.30 7.74
N GLU A 527 23.52 7.30 8.62
CA GLU A 527 22.56 8.38 8.45
C GLU A 527 22.95 9.61 9.30
N VAL A 528 22.62 10.81 8.81
CA VAL A 528 22.73 12.07 9.57
C VAL A 528 21.40 12.80 9.47
N ARG A 529 20.80 13.15 10.61
CA ARG A 529 19.53 13.89 10.69
C ARG A 529 19.71 15.17 11.49
N LYS A 530 19.23 16.27 10.93
CA LYS A 530 19.11 17.57 11.61
C LYS A 530 17.66 17.71 12.11
N GLN A 531 17.48 17.88 13.41
CA GLN A 531 16.15 18.14 13.99
C GLN A 531 15.82 19.64 13.93
N GLU A 532 14.52 19.96 13.97
CA GLU A 532 14.01 21.34 13.96
C GLU A 532 14.57 22.18 15.13
N ASP A 533 14.90 21.52 16.26
CA ASP A 533 15.51 22.12 17.45
C ASP A 533 17.03 22.41 17.30
N GLY A 534 17.62 22.18 16.12
CA GLY A 534 19.05 22.35 15.86
C GLY A 534 19.94 21.24 16.43
N GLN A 535 19.34 20.16 16.97
CA GLN A 535 20.06 18.97 17.41
C GLN A 535 20.48 18.11 16.22
N LEU A 536 21.75 17.66 16.20
CA LEU A 536 22.28 16.81 15.14
C LEU A 536 22.35 15.36 15.62
N ASN A 537 21.54 14.48 15.02
CA ASN A 537 21.56 13.05 15.28
C ASN A 537 22.32 12.32 14.19
N VAL A 538 23.42 11.67 14.57
CA VAL A 538 24.29 10.92 13.66
C VAL A 538 24.17 9.45 13.99
N PHE A 539 23.70 8.65 13.04
CA PHE A 539 23.63 7.20 13.17
C PHE A 539 24.86 6.59 12.52
N VAL A 540 25.56 5.78 13.29
CA VAL A 540 26.78 5.11 12.84
C VAL A 540 26.76 3.65 13.26
N ARG A 541 27.56 2.83 12.58
CA ARG A 541 27.75 1.42 12.94
C ARG A 541 29.22 1.10 13.20
N GLU A 542 29.44 0.17 14.12
CA GLU A 542 30.75 -0.41 14.39
C GLU A 542 31.12 -1.39 13.29
N ILE A 543 32.12 -1.06 12.49
CA ILE A 543 32.61 -1.93 11.43
C ILE A 543 33.91 -2.64 11.80
N MET A 544 34.46 -2.43 12.99
CA MET A 544 35.70 -3.06 13.42
C MET A 544 35.44 -4.38 14.15
N GLN A 545 36.35 -5.34 13.98
CA GLN A 545 36.38 -6.56 14.80
C GLN A 545 36.72 -6.21 16.26
N SER A 546 36.07 -6.88 17.22
CA SER A 546 36.47 -6.81 18.63
C SER A 546 37.88 -7.38 18.78
N ASN A 547 38.69 -6.74 19.62
CA ASN A 547 40.05 -7.21 19.89
C ASN A 547 40.06 -8.37 20.87
#